data_AF-A0A349TBM4-F1
#
_entry.id   AF-A0A349TBM4-F1
#
_cell.length_a   1.000
_cell.length_b   1.000
_cell.length_c   1.000
_cell.angle_alpha   90.00
_cell.angle_beta   90.00
_cell.angle_gamma   90.00
#
_symmetry.space_group_name_H-M   'P 1'
#
loop_
_entity.id
_entity.type
_entity.pdbx_description
1 polymer ?
#
loop_
_entity_poly.entity_id
_entity_poly.type
_entity_poly.pdbx_seq_one_letter_code
_entity_poly.pdbx_strand_id
1 'polypeptide(L)'
;PHFALVWLGMGGDGHIASLFPNTDPKADDTRLLRRLTPDPLPPEAPFDRITLTIPALLKSDALLFTLGGSMEKRALFEAASRGENDLPIARLLSAANAQVACFA
;
A
#
# COMPACT_ATOMS: atom_id res chain seq x y z
N PRO A 1 1.26 9.39 -14.60
CA PRO A 1 0.16 8.64 -15.23
C PRO A 1 -1.09 8.80 -14.36
N HIS A 2 -2.26 8.65 -14.97
CA HIS A 2 -3.55 8.60 -14.28
C HIS A 2 -4.16 7.22 -14.56
N PHE A 3 -4.70 6.57 -13.53
CA PHE A 3 -5.25 5.22 -13.63
C PHE A 3 -6.76 5.23 -13.42
N ALA A 4 -7.50 4.43 -14.18
CA ALA A 4 -8.92 4.24 -13.90
C ALA A 4 -9.14 3.43 -12.61
N LEU A 5 -8.25 2.48 -12.34
CA LEU A 5 -8.32 1.61 -11.17
C LEU A 5 -6.92 1.21 -10.75
N VAL A 6 -6.68 1.22 -9.44
CA VAL A 6 -5.51 0.60 -8.80
C VAL A 6 -6.01 -0.52 -7.90
N TRP A 7 -5.63 -1.75 -8.23
CA TRP A 7 -5.97 -2.95 -7.48
C TRP A 7 -4.75 -3.41 -6.67
N LEU A 8 -4.91 -3.46 -5.35
CA LEU A 8 -3.87 -3.76 -4.38
C LEU A 8 -4.22 -4.98 -3.51
N GLY A 9 -3.18 -5.68 -3.08
CA GLY A 9 -3.21 -6.50 -1.87
C GLY A 9 -2.60 -5.75 -0.69
N MET A 10 -2.63 -6.38 0.49
CA MET A 10 -1.97 -5.87 1.69
C MET A 10 -1.23 -7.00 2.42
N GLY A 11 -0.02 -6.72 2.90
CA GLY A 11 0.72 -7.58 3.81
C GLY A 11 0.18 -7.53 5.24
N GLY A 12 0.54 -8.53 6.06
CA GLY A 12 0.19 -8.53 7.50
C GLY A 12 0.93 -7.46 8.31
N ASP A 13 1.97 -6.86 7.73
CA ASP A 13 2.75 -5.72 8.22
C ASP A 13 2.21 -4.37 7.69
N GLY A 14 1.09 -4.38 6.96
CA GLY A 14 0.49 -3.17 6.37
C GLY A 14 1.22 -2.63 5.14
N HIS A 15 2.15 -3.38 4.54
CA HIS A 15 2.72 -3.00 3.25
C HIS A 15 1.66 -3.07 2.14
N ILE A 16 1.82 -2.21 1.13
CA ILE A 16 1.02 -2.19 -0.10
C ILE A 16 1.96 -2.18 -1.31
N ALA A 17 1.56 -2.79 -2.42
CA ALA A 17 2.43 -2.98 -3.58
C ALA A 17 3.79 -3.59 -3.17
N SER A 18 4.89 -2.83 -3.20
CA SER A 18 6.15 -3.21 -2.55
C SER A 18 6.69 -2.10 -1.65
N LEU A 19 5.80 -1.25 -1.13
CA LEU A 19 6.10 -0.17 -0.20
C LEU A 19 6.01 -0.72 1.23
N PHE A 20 7.15 -1.12 1.77
CA PHE A 20 7.26 -1.75 3.09
C PHE A 20 7.46 -0.70 4.20
N PRO A 21 7.03 -0.97 5.45
CA PRO A 21 7.18 -0.03 6.56
C PRO A 21 8.62 0.46 6.76
N ASN A 22 9.60 -0.42 6.61
CA ASN A 22 11.03 -0.11 6.76
C ASN A 22 11.60 0.78 5.64
N THR A 23 10.91 0.91 4.51
CA THR A 23 11.29 1.81 3.40
C THR A 23 10.71 3.21 3.54
N ASP A 24 9.94 3.45 4.61
CA ASP A 24 9.33 4.72 4.97
C ASP A 24 8.63 5.45 3.80
N PRO A 25 7.70 4.79 3.09
CA PRO A 25 7.07 5.37 1.89
C PRO A 25 6.23 6.59 2.26
N LYS A 26 6.44 7.70 1.54
CA LYS A 26 5.80 8.98 1.82
C LYS A 26 4.72 9.35 0.81
N ALA A 27 3.67 10.00 1.29
CA ALA A 27 2.58 10.52 0.44
C ALA A 27 3.02 11.72 -0.43
N ASP A 28 4.13 12.39 -0.07
CA ASP A 28 4.72 13.52 -0.79
C ASP A 28 6.00 13.13 -1.57
N ASP A 29 6.21 11.84 -1.86
CA ASP A 29 7.37 11.40 -2.65
C ASP A 29 7.42 12.12 -4.01
N THR A 30 8.54 12.80 -4.26
CA THR A 30 8.81 13.49 -5.53
C THR A 30 8.86 12.58 -6.76
N ARG A 31 9.07 11.26 -6.56
CA ARG A 31 9.14 10.26 -7.63
C ARG A 31 7.84 9.46 -7.71
N LEU A 32 7.48 9.03 -8.91
CA LEU A 32 6.32 8.15 -9.15
C LEU A 32 6.68 6.66 -9.15
N LEU A 33 7.97 6.35 -9.23
CA LEU A 33 8.48 4.98 -9.32
C LEU A 33 9.79 4.88 -8.54
N ARG A 34 9.95 3.79 -7.80
CA ARG A 34 11.15 3.48 -7.00
C ARG A 34 11.60 2.05 -7.26
N ARG A 35 12.91 1.83 -7.17
CA ARG A 35 13.51 0.50 -6.95
C ARG A 35 13.86 0.41 -5.48
N LEU A 36 13.53 -0.70 -4.84
CA LEU A 36 13.86 -0.95 -3.45
C LEU A 36 14.19 -2.42 -3.21
N THR A 37 14.94 -2.68 -2.16
CA THR A 37 15.23 -4.01 -1.65
C THR A 37 14.41 -4.19 -0.38
N PRO A 38 13.51 -5.19 -0.31
CA PRO A 38 12.78 -5.51 0.93
C PRO A 38 13.75 -5.83 2.07
N ASP A 39 13.44 -5.37 3.29
CA ASP A 39 14.24 -5.71 4.48
C ASP A 39 13.30 -5.91 5.69
N PRO A 40 13.26 -7.12 6.30
CA PRO A 40 14.03 -8.31 5.92
C PRO A 40 13.64 -8.82 4.53
N LEU A 41 14.58 -9.47 3.83
CA LEU A 41 14.32 -10.13 2.57
C LEU A 41 13.30 -11.26 2.78
N PRO A 42 12.11 -11.22 2.16
CA PRO A 42 11.15 -12.31 2.26
C PRO A 42 11.77 -13.59 1.72
N PRO A 43 11.76 -14.71 2.45
CA PRO A 43 12.32 -15.98 2.00
C PRO A 43 11.77 -16.42 0.64
N GLU A 44 10.49 -16.17 0.41
CA GLU A 44 9.76 -16.52 -0.80
C GLU A 44 10.04 -15.59 -1.99
N ALA A 45 10.59 -14.40 -1.76
CA ALA A 45 10.82 -13.42 -2.81
C ALA A 45 11.98 -12.44 -2.50
N PRO A 46 13.23 -12.96 -2.40
CA PRO A 46 14.42 -12.22 -2.00
C PRO A 46 15.02 -11.42 -3.17
N PHE A 47 14.19 -10.64 -3.85
CA PHE A 47 14.59 -9.87 -5.04
C PHE A 47 14.21 -8.40 -4.88
N ASP A 48 15.03 -7.55 -5.50
CA ASP A 48 14.71 -6.15 -5.69
C ASP A 48 13.37 -5.98 -6.40
N ARG A 49 12.62 -4.97 -5.95
CA ARG A 49 11.31 -4.63 -6.48
C ARG A 49 11.36 -3.31 -7.20
N ILE A 50 10.62 -3.21 -8.29
CA ILE A 50 10.19 -1.93 -8.85
C ILE A 50 8.76 -1.71 -8.38
N THR A 51 8.46 -0.52 -7.87
CA THR A 51 7.15 -0.21 -7.32
C THR A 51 6.71 1.21 -7.65
N LEU A 52 5.40 1.38 -7.77
CA LEU A 52 4.76 2.70 -7.81
C LEU A 52 4.75 3.27 -6.39
N THR A 53 5.02 4.57 -6.28
CA THR A 53 4.98 5.29 -5.00
C THR A 53 3.55 5.65 -4.61
N ILE A 54 3.32 6.04 -3.35
CA ILE A 54 2.01 6.53 -2.88
C ILE A 54 1.44 7.61 -3.82
N PRO A 55 2.17 8.69 -4.19
CA PRO A 55 1.67 9.68 -5.14
C PRO A 55 1.27 9.12 -6.52
N ALA A 56 1.90 8.02 -6.97
CA ALA A 56 1.53 7.38 -8.22
C ALA A 56 0.27 6.52 -8.09
N LEU A 57 0.11 5.82 -6.96
CA LEU A 57 -1.09 5.04 -6.64
C LEU A 57 -2.31 5.97 -6.45
N LEU A 58 -2.12 7.12 -5.80
CA LEU A 58 -3.17 8.13 -5.57
C LEU A 58 -3.68 8.81 -6.85
N LYS A 59 -2.94 8.72 -7.96
CA LYS A 59 -3.39 9.21 -9.27
C LYS A 59 -4.32 8.18 -9.92
N SER A 60 -5.42 7.88 -9.25
CA SER A 60 -6.42 6.92 -9.70
C SER A 60 -7.85 7.37 -9.41
N ASP A 61 -8.82 6.97 -10.24
CA ASP A 61 -10.25 7.18 -9.96
C ASP A 61 -10.76 6.30 -8.80
N ALA A 62 -10.20 5.09 -8.65
CA ALA A 62 -10.58 4.14 -7.60
C ALA A 62 -9.40 3.29 -7.09
N LEU A 63 -9.44 2.98 -5.79
CA LEU A 63 -8.58 2.03 -5.10
C LEU A 63 -9.40 0.80 -4.68
N LEU A 64 -8.95 -0.38 -5.07
CA LEU A 64 -9.58 -1.66 -4.69
C LEU A 64 -8.58 -2.55 -3.96
N PHE A 65 -8.99 -3.08 -2.81
CA PHE A 65 -8.19 -4.00 -2.00
C PHE A 65 -8.79 -5.41 -1.99
N THR A 66 -7.94 -6.43 -2.13
CA THR A 66 -8.30 -7.84 -1.88
C THR A 66 -7.38 -8.42 -0.81
N LEU A 67 -7.92 -8.79 0.35
CA LEU A 67 -7.12 -9.21 1.52
C LEU A 67 -7.05 -10.74 1.72
N GLY A 68 -7.87 -11.50 1.00
CA GLY A 68 -7.78 -12.96 0.95
C GLY A 68 -8.36 -13.69 2.17
N GLY A 69 -9.34 -13.11 2.86
CA GLY A 69 -10.09 -13.74 3.95
C GLY A 69 -9.43 -13.65 5.33
N SER A 70 -8.25 -13.02 5.46
CA SER A 70 -7.55 -12.92 6.75
C SER A 70 -8.22 -11.89 7.67
N MET A 71 -8.67 -12.36 8.84
CA MET A 71 -9.27 -11.52 9.87
C MET A 71 -8.27 -10.48 10.42
N GLU A 72 -7.00 -10.87 10.52
CA GLU A 72 -5.91 -10.01 10.99
C GLU A 72 -5.66 -8.86 10.00
N LYS A 73 -5.58 -9.17 8.70
CA LYS A 73 -5.42 -8.14 7.66
C LYS A 73 -6.63 -7.21 7.62
N ARG A 74 -7.84 -7.74 7.77
CA ARG A 74 -9.04 -6.92 7.85
C ARG A 74 -8.99 -5.97 9.04
N ALA A 75 -8.68 -6.46 10.23
CA ALA A 75 -8.57 -5.64 11.43
C ALA A 75 -7.52 -4.54 11.28
N LEU A 76 -6.35 -4.86 10.69
CA LEU A 76 -5.30 -3.89 10.43
C LEU A 76 -5.72 -2.82 9.41
N PHE A 77 -6.40 -3.22 8.34
CA PHE A 77 -6.93 -2.29 7.34
C PHE A 77 -7.93 -1.31 7.97
N GLU A 78 -8.83 -1.80 8.82
CA GLU A 78 -9.81 -0.97 9.53
C GLU A 78 -9.15 -0.05 10.57
N ALA A 79 -8.10 -0.50 11.25
CA ALA A 79 -7.31 0.37 12.13
C ALA A 79 -6.60 1.48 11.33
N ALA A 80 -6.05 1.14 10.17
CA ALA A 80 -5.41 2.08 9.26
C ALA A 80 -6.41 3.12 8.70
N SER A 81 -7.64 2.71 8.36
CA SER A 81 -8.68 3.62 7.88
C SER A 81 -9.13 4.63 8.94
N ARG A 82 -9.01 4.27 10.22
CA ARG A 82 -9.25 5.16 11.37
C ARG A 82 -8.02 5.98 11.79
N GLY A 83 -6.88 5.84 11.10
CA GLY A 83 -5.64 6.55 11.42
C GLY A 83 -4.98 6.11 12.72
N GLU A 84 -5.22 4.86 13.16
CA GLU A 84 -4.67 4.33 14.43
C GLU A 84 -3.20 3.90 14.31
N ASN A 85 -2.61 3.95 13.11
CA ASN A 85 -1.22 3.65 12.85
C ASN A 85 -0.67 4.50 11.68
N ASP A 86 0.64 4.45 11.47
CA ASP A 86 1.35 5.16 10.41
C ASP A 86 1.96 4.18 9.37
N LEU A 87 1.32 3.03 9.16
CA LEU A 87 1.78 2.04 8.19
C LEU A 87 1.56 2.53 6.75
N PRO A 88 2.24 1.93 5.75
CA PRO A 88 2.08 2.33 4.34
C PRO A 88 0.62 2.36 3.87
N ILE A 89 -0.19 1.38 4.29
CA ILE A 89 -1.64 1.39 4.03
C ILE A 89 -2.35 2.60 4.63
N ALA A 90 -2.07 2.96 5.89
CA ALA A 90 -2.70 4.11 6.54
C ALA A 90 -2.34 5.42 5.85
N ARG A 91 -1.07 5.59 5.47
CA ARG A 91 -0.59 6.76 4.72
C ARG A 91 -1.25 6.90 3.35
N LEU A 92 -1.49 5.78 2.66
CA LEU A 92 -2.23 5.79 1.39
C LEU A 92 -3.69 6.18 1.63
N LEU A 93 -4.37 5.55 2.60
CA LEU A 93 -5.78 5.80 2.89
C LEU A 93 -6.03 7.23 3.37
N SER A 94 -5.16 7.78 4.21
CA SER A 94 -5.29 9.15 4.72
C SER A 94 -5.13 10.21 3.61
N ALA A 95 -4.38 9.88 2.55
CA ALA A 95 -4.13 10.77 1.42
C ALA A 95 -5.06 10.49 0.22
N ALA A 96 -5.91 9.46 0.30
CA ALA A 96 -6.79 9.06 -0.78
C ALA A 96 -7.98 10.01 -0.91
N ASN A 97 -8.13 10.60 -2.09
CA ASN A 97 -9.35 11.31 -2.50
C ASN A 97 -10.26 10.46 -3.41
N ALA A 98 -9.78 9.29 -3.83
CA ALA A 98 -10.47 8.35 -4.69
C ALA A 98 -11.45 7.47 -3.91
N GLN A 99 -12.39 6.82 -4.61
CA GLN A 99 -13.23 5.80 -3.99
C GLN A 99 -12.36 4.62 -3.52
N VAL A 100 -12.52 4.20 -2.26
CA VAL A 100 -11.82 3.04 -1.70
C VAL A 100 -12.82 1.90 -1.47
N ALA A 101 -12.53 0.73 -2.01
CA ALA A 101 -13.27 -0.50 -1.75
C ALA A 101 -12.34 -1.60 -1.21
N CYS A 102 -12.80 -2.36 -0.21
CA CYS A 102 -12.04 -3.47 0.36
C CYS A 102 -12.86 -4.76 0.36
N PHE A 103 -12.32 -5.79 -0.28
CA PHE A 103 -12.82 -7.16 -0.30
C PHE A 103 -11.91 -7.99 0.61
N ALA A 104 -12.31 -8.06 1.88
CA ALA A 104 -11.55 -8.74 2.92
C ALA A 104 -11.94 -10.21 3.02
#